data_AF-A0A842MMF1-F1
#
_entry.id   AF-A0A842MMF1-F1
#
_cell.length_a   1.000
_cell.length_b   1.000
_cell.length_c   1.000
_cell.angle_alpha   90.00
_cell.angle_beta   90.00
_cell.angle_gamma   90.00
#
_symmetry.space_group_name_H-M   'P 1'
#
loop_
_entity.id
_entity.type
_entity.pdbx_description
1 polymer ?
#
loop_
_entity_poly.entity_id
_entity_poly.type
_entity_poly.pdbx_seq_one_letter_code
_entity_poly.pdbx_strand_id
1 'polypeptide(L)'
;TAFILAKGLKADEIILVTDADGIMTADPKIVNNPQRIKVIDVATLVGLADSGSKFIHRKALKYKDPSINVRVISNNHSCLHQQGTIITGALPKEIEAEMANAAPVASIRIIGQDLQNQPEVVWEFIDKIRNYTALLGLSLDEDSLVAFAAEKENLHELLNSIHEIVLKQNKVIAMSVRRNLAFIRIRGLGLEETPGIIGNISEPLRLNNINIFGILTNTSSVLLFVSWENKDKALNLIRSSLGLEKR
;
A
#
# COMPACT_ATOMS: atom_id res chain seq x y z
N THR A 1 -24.89 0.39 8.40
CA THR A 1 -26.34 0.31 8.12
C THR A 1 -26.67 0.70 6.68
N ALA A 2 -26.40 1.94 6.26
CA ALA A 2 -26.77 2.44 4.93
C ALA A 2 -26.37 1.50 3.77
N PHE A 3 -25.13 1.01 3.76
CA PHE A 3 -24.66 0.08 2.71
C PHE A 3 -25.47 -1.23 2.61
N ILE A 4 -25.83 -1.82 3.75
CA ILE A 4 -26.58 -3.08 3.79
C ILE A 4 -28.01 -2.85 3.28
N LEU A 5 -28.65 -1.75 3.71
CA LEU A 5 -29.99 -1.39 3.25
C LEU A 5 -30.01 -1.11 1.75
N ALA A 6 -29.07 -0.29 1.25
CA ALA A 6 -28.98 0.05 -0.16
C ALA A 6 -28.82 -1.19 -1.04
N LYS A 7 -27.99 -2.15 -0.61
CA LYS A 7 -27.86 -3.44 -1.28
C LYS A 7 -29.16 -4.25 -1.27
N GLY A 8 -29.82 -4.36 -0.11
CA GLY A 8 -31.09 -5.09 0.01
C GLY A 8 -32.22 -4.47 -0.82
N LEU A 9 -32.23 -3.15 -0.95
CA LEU A 9 -33.20 -2.38 -1.73
C LEU A 9 -32.84 -2.23 -3.21
N LYS A 10 -31.65 -2.72 -3.63
CA LYS A 10 -31.10 -2.50 -4.98
C LYS A 10 -31.06 -1.01 -5.36
N ALA A 11 -30.64 -0.16 -4.43
CA ALA A 11 -30.56 1.28 -4.64
C ALA A 11 -29.52 1.64 -5.72
N ASP A 12 -29.81 2.65 -6.52
CA ASP A 12 -28.90 3.18 -7.54
C ASP A 12 -27.71 3.94 -6.93
N GLU A 13 -27.95 4.64 -5.81
CA GLU A 13 -26.96 5.46 -5.12
C GLU A 13 -27.29 5.57 -3.62
N ILE A 14 -26.25 5.80 -2.81
CA ILE A 14 -26.38 6.20 -1.40
C ILE A 14 -25.93 7.64 -1.27
N ILE A 15 -26.79 8.51 -0.73
CA ILE A 15 -26.41 9.89 -0.40
C ILE A 15 -26.15 9.96 1.10
N LEU A 16 -24.89 10.23 1.48
CA LEU A 16 -24.47 10.48 2.85
C LEU A 16 -24.42 11.99 3.07
N VAL A 17 -25.31 12.49 3.90
CA VAL A 17 -25.39 13.91 4.26
C VAL A 17 -24.61 14.14 5.54
N THR A 18 -23.60 15.02 5.49
CA THR A 18 -22.69 15.32 6.61
C THR A 18 -22.60 16.84 6.84
N ASP A 19 -21.84 17.27 7.85
CA ASP A 19 -21.55 18.68 8.12
C ASP A 19 -20.46 19.27 7.20
N ALA A 20 -19.80 18.44 6.40
CA ALA A 20 -18.76 18.85 5.45
C ALA A 20 -19.25 18.82 4.00
N ASP A 21 -18.69 19.71 3.16
CA ASP A 21 -18.92 19.72 1.71
C ASP A 21 -18.12 18.61 1.02
N GLY A 22 -18.46 17.35 1.34
CA GLY A 22 -17.76 16.17 0.83
C GLY A 22 -16.49 15.82 1.60
N ILE A 23 -15.62 15.04 0.96
CA ILE A 23 -14.32 14.61 1.49
C ILE A 23 -13.26 15.58 0.97
N MET A 24 -12.51 16.17 1.90
CA MET A 24 -11.48 17.16 1.60
C MET A 24 -10.10 16.51 1.44
N THR A 25 -9.20 17.13 0.67
CA THR A 25 -7.81 16.66 0.49
C THR A 25 -6.98 16.67 1.78
N ALA A 26 -7.39 17.46 2.76
CA ALA A 26 -6.83 17.53 4.11
C ALA A 26 -7.91 18.05 5.08
N ASP A 27 -7.69 17.90 6.40
CA ASP A 27 -8.61 18.46 7.40
C ASP A 27 -8.59 20.00 7.32
N PRO A 28 -9.72 20.67 7.00
CA PRO A 28 -9.80 22.13 6.92
C PRO A 28 -9.54 22.86 8.25
N LYS A 29 -9.57 22.14 9.39
CA LYS A 29 -9.20 22.70 10.69
C LYS A 29 -7.68 22.76 10.90
N ILE A 30 -6.92 21.98 10.14
CA ILE A 30 -5.46 21.84 10.26
C ILE A 30 -4.76 22.53 9.10
N VAL A 31 -5.27 22.36 7.88
CA VAL A 31 -4.67 22.86 6.64
C VAL A 31 -5.58 23.91 6.03
N ASN A 32 -5.00 25.05 5.66
CA ASN A 32 -5.73 26.11 4.98
C ASN A 32 -6.07 25.72 3.53
N ASN A 33 -7.27 26.09 3.08
CA ASN A 33 -7.74 25.93 1.69
C ASN A 33 -7.66 24.48 1.13
N PRO A 34 -8.09 23.44 1.87
CA PRO A 34 -8.13 22.10 1.31
C PRO A 34 -9.18 22.05 0.18
N GLN A 35 -8.94 21.21 -0.81
CA GLN A 35 -9.81 21.08 -1.96
C GLN A 35 -10.76 19.91 -1.77
N ARG A 36 -11.98 20.02 -2.29
CA ARG A 36 -12.93 18.90 -2.29
C ARG A 36 -12.47 17.84 -3.29
N ILE A 37 -12.40 16.58 -2.86
CA ILE A 37 -12.14 15.44 -3.74
C ILE A 37 -13.41 15.16 -4.54
N LYS A 38 -13.32 15.12 -5.87
CA LYS A 38 -14.49 14.87 -6.73
C LYS A 38 -14.91 13.40 -6.71
N VAL A 39 -13.94 12.51 -6.91
CA VAL A 39 -14.14 11.06 -6.96
C VAL A 39 -13.02 10.38 -6.19
N ILE A 40 -13.35 9.38 -5.37
CA ILE A 40 -12.39 8.56 -4.64
C ILE A 40 -12.78 7.09 -4.72
N ASP A 41 -11.81 6.20 -4.94
CA ASP A 41 -12.02 4.76 -4.82
C ASP A 41 -11.96 4.33 -3.35
N VAL A 42 -12.74 3.32 -2.98
CA VAL A 42 -12.81 2.86 -1.58
C VAL A 42 -11.45 2.40 -1.06
N ALA A 43 -10.58 1.78 -1.88
CA ALA A 43 -9.25 1.36 -1.44
C ALA A 43 -8.39 2.57 -1.01
N THR A 44 -8.48 3.68 -1.74
CA THR A 44 -7.83 4.95 -1.38
C THR A 44 -8.48 5.59 -0.16
N LEU A 45 -9.81 5.58 -0.10
CA LEU A 45 -10.56 6.12 1.03
C LEU A 45 -10.23 5.43 2.35
N VAL A 46 -10.00 4.12 2.34
CA VAL A 46 -9.59 3.37 3.55
C VAL A 46 -8.28 3.92 4.13
N GLY A 47 -7.31 4.29 3.28
CA GLY A 47 -6.07 4.93 3.74
C GLY A 47 -6.30 6.33 4.36
N LEU A 48 -7.30 7.07 3.89
CA LEU A 48 -7.69 8.37 4.47
C LEU A 48 -8.59 8.23 5.70
N ALA A 49 -9.30 7.11 5.85
CA ALA A 49 -10.15 6.85 7.01
C ALA A 49 -9.31 6.48 8.25
N ASP A 50 -8.11 5.94 8.05
CA ASP A 50 -7.18 5.59 9.14
C ASP A 50 -6.61 6.82 9.87
N SER A 51 -6.62 8.01 9.24
CA SER A 51 -6.16 9.26 9.88
C SER A 51 -7.18 9.89 10.84
N GLY A 52 -8.25 9.17 11.21
CA GLY A 52 -9.27 9.63 12.14
C GLY A 52 -10.33 10.56 11.52
N SER A 53 -10.45 10.59 10.19
CA SER A 53 -11.44 11.42 9.50
C SER A 53 -12.87 10.94 9.76
N LYS A 54 -13.74 11.86 10.20
CA LYS A 54 -15.06 11.59 10.81
C LYS A 54 -16.18 11.23 9.84
N PHE A 55 -15.89 11.00 8.55
CA PHE A 55 -16.95 10.97 7.53
C PHE A 55 -17.59 9.58 7.34
N ILE A 56 -16.79 8.52 7.25
CA ILE A 56 -17.28 7.14 7.10
C ILE A 56 -16.41 6.20 7.92
N HIS A 57 -17.04 5.44 8.81
CA HIS A 57 -16.33 4.43 9.58
C HIS A 57 -15.75 3.35 8.65
N ARG A 58 -14.44 3.10 8.72
CA ARG A 58 -13.73 2.07 7.93
C ARG A 58 -14.44 0.71 7.87
N LYS A 59 -14.93 0.21 9.02
CA LYS A 59 -15.68 -1.06 9.12
C LYS A 59 -16.96 -1.08 8.27
N ALA A 60 -17.58 0.08 8.04
CA ALA A 60 -18.76 0.18 7.19
C ALA A 60 -18.40 -0.02 5.70
N LEU A 61 -17.22 0.45 5.26
CA LEU A 61 -16.79 0.34 3.85
C LEU A 61 -16.68 -1.13 3.38
N LYS A 62 -16.50 -2.08 4.29
CA LYS A 62 -16.53 -3.53 3.99
C LYS A 62 -17.86 -3.99 3.35
N TYR A 63 -18.94 -3.26 3.62
CA TYR A 63 -20.29 -3.60 3.16
C TYR A 63 -20.70 -2.85 1.89
N LYS A 64 -19.86 -1.93 1.38
CA LYS A 64 -20.19 -1.19 0.17
C LYS A 64 -20.20 -2.13 -1.03
N ASP A 65 -21.30 -2.12 -1.78
CA ASP A 65 -21.39 -2.86 -3.03
C ASP A 65 -20.66 -2.11 -4.15
N PRO A 66 -19.85 -2.80 -4.99
CA PRO A 66 -19.13 -2.16 -6.09
C PRO A 66 -20.06 -1.49 -7.11
N SER A 67 -21.30 -1.98 -7.28
CA SER A 67 -22.24 -1.41 -8.24
C SER A 67 -22.98 -0.16 -7.73
N ILE A 68 -22.91 0.14 -6.44
CA ILE A 68 -23.67 1.24 -5.82
C ILE A 68 -22.71 2.37 -5.48
N ASN A 69 -22.86 3.52 -6.13
CA ASN A 69 -22.09 4.71 -5.80
C ASN A 69 -22.56 5.35 -4.50
N VAL A 70 -21.65 6.05 -3.83
CA VAL A 70 -21.96 6.74 -2.58
C VAL A 70 -21.53 8.18 -2.72
N ARG A 71 -22.44 9.12 -2.48
CA ARG A 71 -22.16 10.55 -2.56
C ARG A 71 -22.16 11.17 -1.19
N VAL A 72 -21.07 11.85 -0.84
CA VAL A 72 -20.96 12.62 0.41
C VAL A 72 -21.24 14.08 0.10
N ILE A 73 -22.26 14.66 0.75
CA ILE A 73 -22.71 16.04 0.54
C ILE A 73 -22.89 16.76 1.88
N SER A 74 -22.88 18.10 1.86
CA SER A 74 -23.13 18.91 3.06
C SER A 74 -24.63 19.08 3.33
N ASN A 75 -24.99 19.10 4.61
CA ASN A 75 -26.29 19.48 5.15
C ASN A 75 -26.58 20.99 5.09
N ASN A 76 -25.59 21.83 4.76
CA ASN A 76 -25.75 23.29 4.67
C ASN A 76 -26.51 23.73 3.42
N HIS A 77 -26.82 22.80 2.52
CA HIS A 77 -27.48 23.05 1.26
C HIS A 77 -28.83 22.33 1.20
N SER A 78 -29.85 23.02 0.69
CA SER A 78 -31.23 22.53 0.66
C SER A 78 -31.54 21.51 -0.46
N CYS A 79 -30.52 21.03 -1.19
CA CYS A 79 -30.69 20.17 -2.36
C CYS A 79 -29.80 18.93 -2.30
N LEU A 80 -30.36 17.74 -2.55
CA LEU A 80 -29.60 16.48 -2.56
C LEU A 80 -28.80 16.25 -3.86
N HIS A 81 -29.03 17.03 -4.92
CA HIS A 81 -28.37 16.87 -6.22
C HIS A 81 -27.00 17.58 -6.31
N GLN A 82 -26.39 17.86 -5.16
CA GLN A 82 -25.05 18.43 -5.13
C GLN A 82 -24.01 17.45 -5.70
N GLN A 83 -22.89 17.99 -6.18
CA GLN A 83 -21.79 17.18 -6.68
C GLN A 83 -21.09 16.41 -5.56
N GLY A 84 -20.76 17.09 -4.45
CA GLY A 84 -20.10 16.48 -3.30
C GLY A 84 -18.83 15.70 -3.68
N THR A 85 -18.60 14.59 -2.97
CA THR A 85 -17.59 13.57 -3.33
C THR A 85 -18.28 12.26 -3.65
N ILE A 86 -17.94 11.66 -4.79
CA ILE A 86 -18.41 10.33 -5.18
C ILE A 86 -17.39 9.28 -4.76
N ILE A 87 -17.84 8.26 -4.03
CA ILE A 87 -17.06 7.10 -3.61
C ILE A 87 -17.44 5.91 -4.49
N THR A 88 -16.44 5.35 -5.15
CA THR A 88 -16.57 4.29 -6.15
C THR A 88 -15.87 3.00 -5.73
N GLY A 89 -16.11 1.90 -6.45
CA GLY A 89 -15.45 0.62 -6.19
C GLY A 89 -15.94 -0.08 -4.94
N ALA A 90 -15.26 -1.14 -4.54
CA ALA A 90 -15.49 -1.84 -3.29
C ALA A 90 -14.19 -2.47 -2.83
N LEU A 91 -14.17 -2.84 -1.56
CA LEU A 91 -13.04 -3.54 -1.01
C LEU A 91 -13.17 -5.03 -1.25
N PRO A 92 -12.05 -5.77 -1.38
CA PRO A 92 -12.09 -7.23 -1.37
C PRO A 92 -12.81 -7.71 -0.11
N LYS A 93 -13.76 -8.63 -0.26
CA LYS A 93 -14.51 -9.18 0.88
C LYS A 93 -13.63 -10.05 1.77
N GLU A 94 -12.60 -10.65 1.18
CA GLU A 94 -11.68 -11.58 1.82
C GLU A 94 -10.24 -11.09 1.66
N ILE A 95 -9.34 -11.64 2.48
CA ILE A 95 -7.91 -11.42 2.30
C ILE A 95 -7.49 -12.14 1.01
N GLU A 96 -6.62 -11.54 0.23
CA GLU A 96 -6.07 -12.13 -0.99
C GLU A 96 -4.55 -12.13 -0.89
N ALA A 97 -3.91 -13.19 -1.40
CA ALA A 97 -2.46 -13.27 -1.51
C ALA A 97 -2.07 -13.67 -2.94
N GLU A 98 -1.22 -12.87 -3.57
CA GLU A 98 -0.82 -13.02 -4.96
C GLU A 98 0.68 -12.77 -5.18
N MET A 99 1.21 -13.31 -6.28
CA MET A 99 2.49 -12.86 -6.83
C MET A 99 2.29 -11.46 -7.41
N ALA A 100 2.86 -10.45 -6.76
CA ALA A 100 2.70 -9.06 -7.16
C ALA A 100 3.60 -8.66 -8.33
N ASN A 101 4.58 -9.48 -8.66
CA ASN A 101 5.40 -9.34 -9.86
C ASN A 101 5.64 -10.71 -10.50
N ALA A 102 5.49 -10.80 -11.83
CA ALA A 102 5.70 -12.03 -12.58
C ALA A 102 7.19 -12.35 -12.80
N ALA A 103 8.05 -11.35 -12.65
CA ALA A 103 9.51 -11.46 -12.76
C ALA A 103 10.19 -11.24 -11.39
N PRO A 104 11.46 -11.64 -11.25
CA PRO A 104 12.24 -11.38 -10.04
C PRO A 104 12.35 -9.90 -9.67
N VAL A 105 12.62 -9.67 -8.39
CA VAL A 105 12.85 -8.36 -7.78
C VAL A 105 14.24 -8.35 -7.16
N ALA A 106 14.95 -7.22 -7.30
CA ALA A 106 16.20 -6.97 -6.61
C ALA A 106 15.96 -6.10 -5.37
N SER A 107 16.62 -6.44 -4.27
CA SER A 107 16.84 -5.55 -3.14
C SER A 107 18.17 -4.82 -3.36
N ILE A 108 18.11 -3.50 -3.44
CA ILE A 108 19.28 -2.63 -3.55
C ILE A 108 19.37 -1.85 -2.25
N ARG A 109 20.49 -1.95 -1.55
CA ARG A 109 20.71 -1.28 -0.26
C ARG A 109 21.94 -0.39 -0.34
N ILE A 110 21.81 0.84 0.11
CA ILE A 110 22.94 1.68 0.49
C ILE A 110 23.05 1.75 2.01
N ILE A 111 24.28 1.83 2.50
CA ILE A 111 24.64 1.94 3.91
C ILE A 111 25.47 3.20 4.06
N GLY A 112 25.23 3.97 5.12
CA GLY A 112 25.88 5.25 5.35
C GLY A 112 25.78 5.68 6.81
N GLN A 113 25.94 6.98 7.03
CA GLN A 113 25.79 7.63 8.33
C GLN A 113 24.63 8.62 8.28
N ASP A 114 23.67 8.47 9.18
CA ASP A 114 22.56 9.41 9.37
C ASP A 114 21.79 9.69 8.07
N LEU A 115 21.60 8.63 7.26
CA LEU A 115 20.95 8.67 5.95
C LEU A 115 19.50 9.16 6.04
N GLN A 116 18.80 8.87 7.15
CA GLN A 116 17.44 9.35 7.35
C GLN A 116 17.31 10.89 7.34
N ASN A 117 18.40 11.58 7.70
CA ASN A 117 18.49 13.04 7.69
C ASN A 117 19.27 13.58 6.49
N GLN A 118 19.51 12.77 5.44
CA GLN A 118 20.11 13.17 4.17
C GLN A 118 19.08 13.10 3.02
N PRO A 119 18.12 14.05 2.95
CA PRO A 119 17.04 13.99 1.96
C PRO A 119 17.52 13.99 0.51
N GLU A 120 18.68 14.61 0.23
CA GLU A 120 19.29 14.64 -1.10
C GLU A 120 19.75 13.25 -1.54
N VAL A 121 20.36 12.49 -0.63
CA VAL A 121 20.80 11.11 -0.89
C VAL A 121 19.58 10.21 -1.12
N VAL A 122 18.55 10.34 -0.28
CA VAL A 122 17.30 9.57 -0.40
C VAL A 122 16.63 9.87 -1.74
N TRP A 123 16.54 11.15 -2.12
CA TRP A 123 15.94 11.57 -3.37
C TRP A 123 16.73 11.08 -4.59
N GLU A 124 18.06 11.26 -4.60
CA GLU A 124 18.92 10.82 -5.71
C GLU A 124 18.82 9.30 -5.91
N PHE A 125 18.78 8.53 -4.81
CA PHE A 125 18.62 7.08 -4.84
C PHE A 125 17.28 6.65 -5.46
N ILE A 126 16.17 7.26 -5.02
CA ILE A 126 14.84 6.98 -5.55
C ILE A 126 14.74 7.39 -7.03
N ASP A 127 15.25 8.57 -7.38
CA ASP A 127 15.21 9.09 -8.75
C ASP A 127 15.97 8.18 -9.72
N LYS A 128 17.19 7.78 -9.35
CA LYS A 128 17.99 6.83 -10.13
C LYS A 128 17.26 5.50 -10.32
N ILE A 129 16.53 4.98 -9.33
CA ILE A 129 15.74 3.74 -9.52
C ILE A 129 14.62 3.95 -10.53
N ARG A 130 13.84 5.03 -10.37
CA ARG A 130 12.66 5.30 -11.21
C ARG A 130 12.99 5.55 -12.67
N ASN A 131 14.20 6.04 -12.96
CA ASN A 131 14.69 6.22 -14.32
C ASN A 131 14.95 4.91 -15.07
N TYR A 132 15.07 3.78 -14.35
CA TYR A 132 15.40 2.47 -14.94
C TYR A 132 14.27 1.45 -14.78
N THR A 133 13.58 1.44 -13.63
CA THR A 133 12.56 0.44 -13.33
C THR A 133 11.55 0.92 -12.27
N ALA A 134 10.52 0.11 -12.03
CA ALA A 134 9.51 0.41 -11.01
C ALA A 134 10.08 0.18 -9.60
N LEU A 135 9.88 1.17 -8.73
CA LEU A 135 10.09 1.05 -7.29
C LEU A 135 8.90 0.32 -6.67
N LEU A 136 9.14 -0.83 -6.04
CA LEU A 136 8.11 -1.73 -5.50
C LEU A 136 7.97 -1.63 -3.97
N GLY A 137 9.00 -1.13 -3.29
CA GLY A 137 9.02 -0.90 -1.86
C GLY A 137 10.29 -0.14 -1.45
N LEU A 138 10.20 0.59 -0.34
CA LEU A 138 11.30 1.38 0.21
C LEU A 138 11.28 1.24 1.74
N SER A 139 12.45 1.03 2.34
CA SER A 139 12.66 1.06 3.78
C SER A 139 13.86 1.94 4.07
N LEU A 140 13.69 2.87 5.01
CA LEU A 140 14.72 3.80 5.46
C LEU A 140 14.84 3.65 6.98
N ASP A 141 16.07 3.49 7.43
CA ASP A 141 16.50 3.48 8.83
C ASP A 141 17.62 4.51 8.99
N GLU A 142 18.12 4.72 10.22
CA GLU A 142 19.16 5.72 10.54
C GLU A 142 20.33 5.68 9.55
N ASP A 143 20.88 4.49 9.30
CA ASP A 143 22.10 4.30 8.51
C ASP A 143 21.90 3.46 7.24
N SER A 144 20.66 3.10 6.91
CA SER A 144 20.38 2.21 5.77
C SER A 144 19.15 2.62 4.97
N LEU A 145 19.30 2.62 3.64
CA LEU A 145 18.22 2.79 2.70
C LEU A 145 18.15 1.57 1.78
N VAL A 146 16.98 0.92 1.75
CA VAL A 146 16.72 -0.29 0.96
C VAL A 146 15.57 0.00 0.01
N ALA A 147 15.80 -0.22 -1.28
CA ALA A 147 14.75 -0.27 -2.28
C ALA A 147 14.56 -1.69 -2.81
N PHE A 148 13.31 -2.03 -3.09
CA PHE A 148 12.93 -3.20 -3.86
C PHE A 148 12.50 -2.76 -5.25
N ALA A 149 13.16 -3.28 -6.28
CA ALA A 149 13.01 -2.83 -7.66
C ALA A 149 12.84 -4.03 -8.60
N ALA A 150 11.95 -3.92 -9.59
CA ALA A 150 11.76 -5.01 -10.56
C ALA A 150 13.05 -5.25 -11.35
N GLU A 151 13.49 -6.51 -11.44
CA GLU A 151 14.67 -6.87 -12.25
C GLU A 151 14.33 -6.78 -13.74
N LYS A 152 15.14 -6.01 -14.46
CA LYS A 152 15.06 -5.80 -15.90
C LYS A 152 16.45 -5.96 -16.52
N GLU A 153 16.51 -5.95 -17.85
CA GLU A 153 17.76 -6.08 -18.61
C GLU A 153 18.79 -5.00 -18.25
N ASN A 154 18.32 -3.79 -17.94
CA ASN A 154 19.14 -2.63 -17.57
C ASN A 154 19.54 -2.56 -16.08
N LEU A 155 19.47 -3.68 -15.35
CA LEU A 155 19.80 -3.71 -13.92
C LEU A 155 21.25 -3.31 -13.67
N HIS A 156 22.18 -3.71 -14.54
CA HIS A 156 23.60 -3.40 -14.35
C HIS A 156 23.88 -1.89 -14.43
N GLU A 157 23.28 -1.20 -15.40
CA GLU A 157 23.36 0.25 -15.55
C GLU A 157 22.73 0.98 -14.37
N LEU A 158 21.59 0.48 -13.87
CA LEU A 158 20.98 0.98 -12.63
C LEU A 158 21.95 0.87 -11.44
N LEU A 159 22.57 -0.28 -11.24
CA LEU A 159 23.50 -0.50 -10.14
C LEU A 159 24.73 0.41 -10.23
N ASN A 160 25.29 0.61 -11.43
CA ASN A 160 26.39 1.55 -11.64
C ASN A 160 25.97 2.99 -11.34
N SER A 161 24.78 3.38 -11.80
CA SER A 161 24.22 4.70 -11.50
C SER A 161 24.06 4.92 -10.00
N ILE A 162 23.54 3.95 -9.25
CA ILE A 162 23.41 4.04 -7.79
C ILE A 162 24.79 4.07 -7.11
N HIS A 163 25.76 3.28 -7.59
CA HIS A 163 27.10 3.27 -7.05
C HIS A 163 27.77 4.65 -7.10
N GLU A 164 27.45 5.48 -8.10
CA GLU A 164 27.93 6.87 -8.13
C GLU A 164 27.54 7.68 -6.88
N ILE A 165 26.39 7.40 -6.26
CA ILE A 165 25.98 8.06 -5.01
C ILE A 165 27.02 7.75 -3.93
N VAL A 166 27.43 6.48 -3.81
CA VAL A 166 28.44 6.03 -2.85
C VAL A 166 29.77 6.74 -3.10
N LEU A 167 30.14 6.95 -4.37
CA LEU A 167 31.40 7.61 -4.72
C LEU A 167 31.39 9.13 -4.51
N LYS A 168 30.22 9.77 -4.60
CA LYS A 168 30.07 11.24 -4.53
C LYS A 168 29.72 11.74 -3.12
N GLN A 169 28.96 10.95 -2.35
CA GLN A 169 28.38 11.37 -1.08
C GLN A 169 29.20 10.82 0.09
N ASN A 170 29.94 11.69 0.79
CA ASN A 170 30.83 11.29 1.89
C ASN A 170 30.14 10.50 3.02
N LYS A 171 28.83 10.69 3.20
CA LYS A 171 28.03 9.99 4.21
C LYS A 171 27.55 8.61 3.76
N VAL A 172 27.69 8.24 2.49
CA VAL A 172 27.32 6.93 1.98
C VAL A 172 28.58 6.08 1.90
N ILE A 173 28.59 4.95 2.61
CA ILE A 173 29.78 4.12 2.80
C ILE A 173 29.84 3.00 1.76
N ALA A 174 28.71 2.32 1.52
CA ALA A 174 28.69 1.13 0.66
C ALA A 174 27.32 0.87 0.04
N MET A 175 27.32 0.06 -1.01
CA MET A 175 26.12 -0.52 -1.61
C MET A 175 26.18 -2.05 -1.54
N SER A 176 25.03 -2.69 -1.34
CA SER A 176 24.84 -4.13 -1.50
C SER A 176 23.60 -4.41 -2.34
N VAL A 177 23.61 -5.54 -3.06
CA VAL A 177 22.51 -5.95 -3.93
C VAL A 177 22.20 -7.41 -3.70
N ARG A 178 20.90 -7.72 -3.59
CA ARG A 178 20.40 -9.09 -3.59
C ARG A 178 19.40 -9.24 -4.72
N ARG A 179 19.66 -10.19 -5.60
CA ARG A 179 18.80 -10.51 -6.75
C ARG A 179 17.94 -11.73 -6.43
N ASN A 180 17.06 -12.06 -7.37
CA ASN A 180 16.22 -13.24 -7.38
C ASN A 180 15.29 -13.29 -6.16
N LEU A 181 14.58 -12.19 -5.89
CA LEU A 181 13.51 -12.17 -4.88
C LEU A 181 12.14 -12.30 -5.53
N ALA A 182 11.27 -13.08 -4.91
CA ALA A 182 9.85 -13.10 -5.18
C ALA A 182 9.15 -11.99 -4.39
N PHE A 183 8.22 -11.30 -5.05
CA PHE A 183 7.38 -10.30 -4.43
C PHE A 183 5.95 -10.82 -4.27
N ILE A 184 5.59 -11.13 -3.03
CA ILE A 184 4.25 -11.56 -2.65
C ILE A 184 3.54 -10.35 -2.03
N ARG A 185 2.29 -10.11 -2.44
CA ARG A 185 1.44 -9.09 -1.84
C ARG A 185 0.21 -9.75 -1.26
N ILE A 186 -0.02 -9.49 0.02
CA ILE A 186 -1.24 -9.84 0.72
C ILE A 186 -2.07 -8.56 0.80
N ARG A 187 -3.28 -8.56 0.24
CA ARG A 187 -4.23 -7.43 0.31
C ARG A 187 -5.42 -7.83 1.17
N GLY A 188 -5.92 -6.92 1.98
CA GLY A 188 -7.06 -7.21 2.83
C GLY A 188 -7.48 -6.04 3.70
N LEU A 189 -8.67 -6.13 4.25
CA LEU A 189 -9.25 -5.06 5.06
C LEU A 189 -8.97 -5.22 6.53
N GLY A 190 -8.40 -4.18 7.12
CA GLY A 190 -8.05 -4.20 8.53
C GLY A 190 -6.87 -5.10 8.80
N LEU A 191 -5.96 -5.32 7.82
CA LEU A 191 -4.72 -6.05 8.06
C LEU A 191 -3.97 -5.42 9.24
N GLU A 192 -3.79 -4.10 9.22
CA GLU A 192 -3.17 -3.34 10.32
C GLU A 192 -3.98 -3.40 11.63
N GLU A 193 -5.30 -3.55 11.56
CA GLU A 193 -6.20 -3.66 12.73
C GLU A 193 -6.36 -5.09 13.26
N THR A 194 -5.73 -6.09 12.63
CA THR A 194 -5.89 -7.51 13.00
C THR A 194 -4.63 -8.00 13.71
N PRO A 195 -4.59 -7.99 15.06
CA PRO A 195 -3.49 -8.56 15.81
C PRO A 195 -3.17 -9.98 15.36
N GLY A 196 -1.88 -10.28 15.22
CA GLY A 196 -1.41 -11.62 14.84
C GLY A 196 -1.38 -11.90 13.34
N ILE A 197 -1.90 -11.03 12.46
CA ILE A 197 -1.91 -11.30 11.01
C ILE A 197 -0.51 -11.48 10.43
N ILE A 198 0.46 -10.69 10.91
CA ILE A 198 1.87 -10.83 10.51
C ILE A 198 2.45 -12.15 11.01
N GLY A 199 2.03 -12.60 12.19
CA GLY A 199 2.34 -13.94 12.71
C GLY A 199 1.83 -15.03 11.79
N ASN A 200 0.55 -14.96 11.41
CA ASN A 200 -0.07 -15.91 10.48
C ASN A 200 0.62 -15.94 9.11
N ILE A 201 1.19 -14.83 8.65
CA ILE A 201 1.95 -14.77 7.38
C ILE A 201 3.36 -15.35 7.55
N SER A 202 4.07 -15.01 8.62
CA SER A 202 5.49 -15.32 8.81
C SER A 202 5.77 -16.67 9.45
N GLU A 203 4.89 -17.15 10.33
CA GLU A 203 5.03 -18.45 11.01
C GLU A 203 5.13 -19.65 10.05
N PRO A 204 4.25 -19.82 9.04
CA PRO A 204 4.39 -20.96 8.13
C PRO A 204 5.70 -20.90 7.33
N LEU A 205 6.23 -19.71 7.05
CA LEU A 205 7.54 -19.53 6.40
C LEU A 205 8.68 -19.94 7.34
N ARG A 206 8.62 -19.53 8.62
CA ARG A 206 9.56 -19.93 9.67
C ARG A 206 9.62 -21.45 9.82
N LEU A 207 8.46 -22.10 9.95
CA LEU A 207 8.35 -23.57 10.10
C LEU A 207 8.89 -24.33 8.88
N ASN A 208 8.95 -23.68 7.72
CA ASN A 208 9.44 -24.25 6.47
C ASN A 208 10.85 -23.79 6.09
N ASN A 209 11.57 -23.11 7.00
CA ASN A 209 12.91 -22.57 6.78
C ASN A 209 13.02 -21.63 5.57
N ILE A 210 11.98 -20.83 5.32
CA ILE A 210 11.95 -19.82 4.27
C ILE A 210 12.26 -18.46 4.89
N ASN A 211 13.40 -17.87 4.51
CA ASN A 211 13.80 -16.56 5.00
C ASN A 211 12.97 -15.42 4.36
N ILE A 212 12.75 -14.36 5.12
CA ILE A 212 12.09 -13.12 4.68
C ILE A 212 13.17 -12.05 4.51
N PHE A 213 13.25 -11.46 3.32
CA PHE A 213 14.22 -10.40 2.98
C PHE A 213 13.64 -8.99 3.11
N GLY A 214 12.31 -8.89 3.20
CA GLY A 214 11.62 -7.64 3.43
C GLY A 214 10.16 -7.91 3.77
N ILE A 215 9.66 -7.17 4.76
CA ILE A 215 8.24 -7.08 5.08
C ILE A 215 7.89 -5.60 5.26
N LEU A 216 6.95 -5.11 4.46
CA LEU A 216 6.45 -3.74 4.57
C LEU A 216 4.94 -3.78 4.70
N THR A 217 4.41 -2.99 5.62
CA THR A 217 2.98 -2.92 5.88
C THR A 217 2.45 -1.55 5.49
N ASN A 218 1.23 -1.53 4.97
CA ASN A 218 0.39 -0.34 4.94
C ASN A 218 -1.02 -0.74 5.35
N THR A 219 -1.91 0.25 5.42
CA THR A 219 -3.31 0.10 5.82
C THR A 219 -4.04 -1.12 5.24
N SER A 220 -3.78 -1.48 3.97
CA SER A 220 -4.54 -2.50 3.24
C SER A 220 -3.69 -3.62 2.66
N SER A 221 -2.38 -3.60 2.87
CA SER A 221 -1.45 -4.55 2.26
C SER A 221 -0.26 -4.92 3.17
N VAL A 222 0.16 -6.17 3.07
CA VAL A 222 1.49 -6.63 3.50
C VAL A 222 2.30 -6.99 2.25
N LEU A 223 3.46 -6.35 2.10
CA LEU A 223 4.43 -6.58 1.03
C LEU A 223 5.50 -7.51 1.58
N LEU A 224 5.72 -8.64 0.92
CA LEU A 224 6.65 -9.66 1.41
C LEU A 224 7.64 -10.06 0.31
N PHE A 225 8.91 -10.12 0.68
CA PHE A 225 10.00 -10.51 -0.23
C PHE A 225 10.70 -11.77 0.28
N VAL A 226 10.72 -12.83 -0.52
CA VAL A 226 11.37 -14.12 -0.22
C VAL A 226 12.26 -14.54 -1.39
N SER A 227 13.05 -15.61 -1.27
CA SER A 227 13.83 -16.13 -2.41
C SER A 227 12.89 -16.54 -3.57
N TRP A 228 13.26 -16.23 -4.81
CA TRP A 228 12.52 -16.59 -6.01
C TRP A 228 12.30 -18.11 -6.14
N GLU A 229 13.29 -18.89 -5.72
CA GLU A 229 13.23 -20.35 -5.71
C GLU A 229 12.11 -20.89 -4.81
N ASN A 230 11.74 -20.13 -3.77
CA ASN A 230 10.69 -20.49 -2.82
C ASN A 230 9.32 -19.86 -3.14
N LYS A 231 9.16 -19.14 -4.26
CA LYS A 231 8.00 -18.28 -4.52
C LYS A 231 6.65 -19.00 -4.40
N ASP A 232 6.53 -20.16 -5.04
CA ASP A 232 5.26 -20.90 -5.11
C ASP A 232 4.96 -21.58 -3.78
N LYS A 233 6.00 -22.14 -3.14
CA LYS A 233 5.89 -22.74 -1.80
C LYS A 233 5.48 -21.68 -0.76
N ALA A 234 6.15 -20.53 -0.76
CA ALA A 234 5.86 -19.43 0.16
C ALA A 234 4.43 -18.90 -0.04
N LEU A 235 4.03 -18.65 -1.29
CA LEU A 235 2.68 -18.18 -1.58
C LEU A 235 1.61 -19.19 -1.12
N ASN A 236 1.78 -20.47 -1.40
CA ASN A 236 0.84 -21.51 -1.01
C ASN A 236 0.74 -21.65 0.52
N LEU A 237 1.87 -21.63 1.22
CA LEU A 237 1.91 -21.65 2.69
C LEU A 237 1.15 -20.47 3.32
N ILE A 238 1.36 -19.26 2.78
CA ILE A 238 0.65 -18.06 3.23
C ILE A 238 -0.85 -18.20 2.95
N ARG A 239 -1.23 -18.67 1.75
CA ARG A 239 -2.64 -18.86 1.39
C ARG A 239 -3.33 -19.86 2.31
N SER A 240 -2.74 -21.03 2.56
CA SER A 240 -3.31 -22.02 3.47
C SER A 240 -3.42 -21.47 4.89
N SER A 241 -2.40 -20.77 5.40
CA SER A 241 -2.46 -20.19 6.76
C SER A 241 -3.50 -19.09 6.91
N LEU A 242 -3.86 -18.41 5.81
CA LEU A 242 -4.90 -17.38 5.78
C LEU A 242 -6.28 -17.93 5.36
N GLY A 243 -6.41 -19.25 5.15
CA GLY A 243 -7.66 -19.88 4.74
C GLY A 243 -8.10 -19.57 3.30
N LEU A 244 -7.16 -19.25 2.41
CA LEU A 244 -7.40 -18.78 1.02
C LEU A 244 -7.31 -19.90 -0.04
N GLU A 245 -7.61 -21.13 0.37
CA GLU A 245 -7.59 -22.28 -0.54
C GLU A 245 -8.68 -22.13 -1.59
N LYS A 246 -8.36 -22.48 -2.85
CA LYS A 246 -9.34 -22.46 -3.93
C LYS A 246 -10.44 -23.45 -3.59
N ARG A 247 -11.67 -22.96 -3.36
CA ARG A 247 -12.88 -23.78 -3.48
C ARG A 247 -13.04 -24.29 -4.91
#